data_AF-A0AAN6UZT5-F1
#
_entry.id   AF-A0AAN6UZT5-F1
#
_cell.length_a   1.000
_cell.length_b   1.000
_cell.length_c   1.000
_cell.angle_alpha   90.00
_cell.angle_beta   90.00
_cell.angle_gamma   90.00
#
_symmetry.space_group_name_H-M   'P 1'
#
loop_
_entity.id
_entity.type
_entity.pdbx_description
1 polymer ?
#
loop_
_entity_poly.entity_id
_entity_poly.type
_entity_poly.pdbx_seq_one_letter_code
_entity_poly.pdbx_strand_id
1 'polypeptide(L)'
;MSSIPRTFARLLVAASFLRPASAANSKRGLVFTPNESTRKDDQIWVETPTTIKWYYNYQPGPDPTYKDIPQSQLEFVPMLWGAPDPTSKTSFLDTVRAMIEDQGVNITNVLSFNEPDGSFAYGGSDMEPSVAAQAWVNNLVPLQEMGVRVGLPACTGGTSGIPWLRNFLDECSKLISTSDSPRNCTYDFVTIHWYGNFEGLASHMGEYSAAFPNKTMWITEYNLNDQDLATTQTFYNQSAEYFDRLDFVERYSYFGAFRSDVSNVGPNAAMLSNNGSLTDIGAWYLGRPATGIDPTSSSSFRSMPPIGRFQVPETCNTE
;
A
#
# COMPACT_ATOMS: atom_id res chain seq x y z
N MET A 1 68.36 32.50 -14.43
CA MET A 1 67.85 31.33 -15.19
C MET A 1 66.58 30.86 -14.52
N SER A 2 65.51 30.79 -15.32
CA SER A 2 64.10 30.72 -14.93
C SER A 2 63.72 29.44 -14.19
N SER A 3 62.91 29.55 -13.13
CA SER A 3 62.25 28.42 -12.48
C SER A 3 60.89 28.14 -13.14
N ILE A 4 60.66 26.90 -13.55
CA ILE A 4 59.36 26.44 -14.07
C ILE A 4 58.81 25.44 -13.03
N PRO A 5 57.67 25.72 -12.37
CA PRO A 5 57.01 24.73 -11.54
C PRO A 5 56.23 23.75 -12.43
N ARG A 6 56.45 22.45 -12.22
CA ARG A 6 55.69 21.37 -12.85
C ARG A 6 54.35 21.23 -12.14
N THR A 7 53.28 21.62 -12.82
CA THR A 7 51.89 21.43 -12.38
C THR A 7 51.53 19.94 -12.45
N PHE A 8 51.19 19.33 -11.32
CA PHE A 8 50.60 18.00 -11.27
C PHE A 8 49.12 18.08 -11.69
N ALA A 9 48.78 17.52 -12.85
CA ALA A 9 47.38 17.27 -13.22
C ALA A 9 46.87 16.03 -12.47
N ARG A 10 46.00 16.24 -11.48
CA ARG A 10 45.25 15.14 -10.84
C ARG A 10 44.07 14.78 -11.74
N LEU A 11 44.11 13.58 -12.31
CA LEU A 11 42.97 12.98 -12.99
C LEU A 11 41.90 12.65 -11.93
N LEU A 12 40.78 13.38 -11.95
CA LEU A 12 39.58 13.03 -11.20
C LEU A 12 38.83 11.97 -12.01
N VAL A 13 38.95 10.70 -11.63
CA VAL A 13 38.07 9.64 -12.13
C VAL A 13 36.71 9.83 -11.46
N ALA A 14 35.74 10.35 -12.21
CA ALA A 14 34.35 10.36 -11.79
C ALA A 14 33.85 8.90 -11.78
N ALA A 15 33.82 8.30 -10.60
CA ALA A 15 33.15 7.02 -10.39
C ALA A 15 31.63 7.26 -10.50
N SER A 16 31.07 6.99 -11.68
CA SER A 16 29.62 6.87 -11.84
C SER A 16 29.14 5.69 -11.00
N PHE A 17 28.62 5.97 -9.81
CA PHE A 17 27.85 5.00 -9.04
C PHE A 17 26.57 4.71 -9.83
N LEU A 18 26.61 3.65 -10.65
CA LEU A 18 25.39 2.98 -11.08
C LEU A 18 24.69 2.52 -9.82
N ARG A 19 23.61 3.22 -9.42
CA ARG A 19 22.68 2.69 -8.42
C ARG A 19 22.23 1.33 -8.95
N PRO A 20 22.33 0.24 -8.16
CA PRO A 20 21.70 -1.00 -8.53
C PRO A 20 20.22 -0.68 -8.78
N ALA A 21 19.64 -1.19 -9.86
CA ALA A 21 18.19 -1.27 -9.97
C ALA A 21 17.70 -1.88 -8.66
N SER A 22 16.83 -1.15 -7.95
CA SER A 22 16.24 -1.62 -6.69
C SER A 22 15.83 -3.07 -6.88
N ALA A 23 16.46 -3.99 -6.15
CA ALA A 23 16.06 -5.40 -6.17
C ALA A 23 14.55 -5.42 -5.98
N ALA A 24 13.82 -6.13 -6.84
CA ALA A 24 12.36 -6.12 -6.88
C ALA A 24 11.79 -6.20 -5.46
N ASN A 25 11.36 -5.05 -4.94
CA ASN A 25 11.02 -4.94 -3.54
C ASN A 25 9.64 -5.56 -3.35
N SER A 26 9.58 -6.66 -2.60
CA SER A 26 8.34 -7.41 -2.38
C SER A 26 7.36 -6.75 -1.41
N LYS A 27 7.67 -5.56 -0.88
CA LYS A 27 6.85 -4.85 0.12
C LYS A 27 5.58 -4.22 -0.45
N ARG A 28 5.53 -3.91 -1.75
CA ARG A 28 4.42 -3.16 -2.36
C ARG A 28 3.15 -4.00 -2.49
N GLY A 29 2.04 -3.44 -2.00
CA GLY A 29 0.71 -4.03 -2.09
C GLY A 29 -0.29 -3.15 -2.83
N LEU A 30 -1.47 -3.69 -3.06
CA LEU A 30 -2.60 -2.99 -3.66
C LEU A 30 -3.72 -2.87 -2.61
N VAL A 31 -4.02 -1.64 -2.22
CA VAL A 31 -5.32 -1.31 -1.60
C VAL A 31 -6.33 -1.18 -2.73
N PHE A 32 -7.16 -2.22 -2.91
CA PHE A 32 -8.00 -2.34 -4.10
C PHE A 32 -9.42 -1.83 -3.83
N THR A 33 -9.77 -0.74 -4.50
CA THR A 33 -11.10 -0.11 -4.46
C THR A 33 -11.74 -0.19 -5.85
N PRO A 34 -12.37 -1.32 -6.22
CA PRO A 34 -12.93 -1.49 -7.56
C PRO A 34 -14.02 -0.47 -7.83
N ASN A 35 -14.09 -0.01 -9.08
CA ASN A 35 -15.19 0.81 -9.58
C ASN A 35 -15.83 0.10 -10.78
N GLU A 36 -17.13 -0.20 -10.67
CA GLU A 36 -17.88 -0.95 -11.69
C GLU A 36 -17.82 -0.32 -13.09
N SER A 37 -17.70 1.00 -13.19
CA SER A 37 -17.61 1.71 -14.47
C SER A 37 -16.23 1.62 -15.14
N THR A 38 -15.19 1.23 -14.38
CA THR A 38 -13.79 1.22 -14.84
C THR A 38 -13.11 -0.14 -14.66
N ARG A 39 -13.87 -1.23 -14.46
CA ARG A 39 -13.33 -2.60 -14.27
C ARG A 39 -12.35 -3.07 -15.35
N LYS A 40 -12.47 -2.50 -16.56
CA LYS A 40 -11.53 -2.74 -17.67
C LYS A 40 -10.07 -2.37 -17.34
N ASP A 41 -9.85 -1.49 -16.37
CA ASP A 41 -8.52 -1.02 -15.99
C ASP A 41 -7.86 -1.98 -14.97
N ASP A 42 -8.62 -2.84 -14.29
CA ASP A 42 -8.13 -3.56 -13.10
C ASP A 42 -7.03 -4.59 -13.39
N GLN A 43 -6.92 -5.08 -14.63
CA GLN A 43 -5.81 -5.97 -15.01
C GLN A 43 -4.45 -5.26 -14.97
N ILE A 44 -4.41 -3.92 -15.05
CA ILE A 44 -3.17 -3.15 -15.12
C ILE A 44 -2.24 -3.37 -13.92
N TRP A 45 -2.81 -3.66 -12.75
CA TRP A 45 -2.07 -3.82 -11.49
C TRP A 45 -1.22 -5.09 -11.46
N VAL A 46 -1.64 -6.12 -12.20
CA VAL A 46 -1.01 -7.44 -12.24
C VAL A 46 -0.25 -7.73 -13.54
N GLU A 47 -0.43 -6.88 -14.56
CA GLU A 47 0.31 -6.95 -15.81
C GLU A 47 1.82 -6.76 -15.59
N THR A 48 2.63 -7.61 -16.21
CA THR A 48 4.09 -7.52 -16.13
C THR A 48 4.62 -6.37 -17.01
N PRO A 49 5.58 -5.56 -16.52
CA PRO A 49 6.17 -5.61 -15.18
C PRO A 49 5.26 -5.01 -14.10
N THR A 50 5.21 -5.67 -12.95
CA THR A 50 4.58 -5.19 -11.72
C THR A 50 5.43 -5.55 -10.51
N THR A 51 5.53 -4.62 -9.55
CA THR A 51 6.16 -4.85 -8.25
C THR A 51 5.16 -5.17 -7.13
N ILE A 52 3.85 -5.18 -7.43
CA ILE A 52 2.82 -5.55 -6.46
C ILE A 52 2.93 -7.05 -6.14
N LYS A 53 2.91 -7.40 -4.85
CA LYS A 53 3.01 -8.80 -4.37
C LYS A 53 1.89 -9.25 -3.45
N TRP A 54 1.08 -8.32 -2.97
CA TRP A 54 -0.07 -8.62 -2.14
C TRP A 54 -1.18 -7.59 -2.38
N TYR A 55 -2.41 -7.90 -1.99
CA TYR A 55 -3.52 -6.97 -2.05
C TYR A 55 -4.56 -7.26 -0.97
N TYR A 56 -5.36 -6.25 -0.67
CA TYR A 56 -6.60 -6.38 0.08
C TYR A 56 -7.65 -5.45 -0.54
N ASN A 57 -8.92 -5.71 -0.26
CA ASN A 57 -10.06 -5.02 -0.87
C ASN A 57 -11.14 -4.66 0.15
N TYR A 58 -10.78 -4.53 1.43
CA TYR A 58 -11.69 -4.32 2.57
C TYR A 58 -12.73 -5.43 2.79
N GLN A 59 -12.56 -6.60 2.17
CA GLN A 59 -13.51 -7.72 2.26
C GLN A 59 -12.87 -8.97 2.88
N PRO A 60 -13.69 -9.90 3.40
CA PRO A 60 -13.22 -11.22 3.83
C PRO A 60 -12.73 -12.10 2.68
N GLY A 61 -13.19 -11.87 1.45
CA GLY A 61 -12.94 -12.72 0.29
C GLY A 61 -12.27 -11.97 -0.87
N PRO A 62 -11.53 -12.70 -1.73
CA PRO A 62 -10.78 -12.10 -2.83
C PRO A 62 -11.72 -11.52 -3.88
N ASP A 63 -11.28 -10.45 -4.54
CA ASP A 63 -11.97 -9.93 -5.72
C ASP A 63 -11.94 -10.95 -6.88
N PRO A 64 -13.04 -11.13 -7.64
CA PRO A 64 -13.08 -12.04 -8.78
C PRO A 64 -12.04 -11.78 -9.86
N THR A 65 -11.50 -10.56 -9.96
CA THR A 65 -10.43 -10.19 -10.91
C THR A 65 -9.13 -10.94 -10.64
N TYR A 66 -8.83 -11.21 -9.37
CA TYR A 66 -7.53 -11.73 -8.93
C TYR A 66 -7.62 -13.07 -8.22
N LYS A 67 -8.82 -13.59 -7.93
CA LYS A 67 -9.03 -14.83 -7.16
C LYS A 67 -8.28 -16.05 -7.72
N ASP A 68 -8.04 -16.09 -9.03
CA ASP A 68 -7.40 -17.21 -9.71
C ASP A 68 -5.87 -17.01 -9.85
N ILE A 69 -5.33 -15.88 -9.37
CA ILE A 69 -3.88 -15.63 -9.31
C ILE A 69 -3.31 -16.38 -8.09
N PRO A 70 -2.26 -17.19 -8.25
CA PRO A 70 -1.67 -17.92 -7.13
C PRO A 70 -1.20 -16.99 -6.00
N GLN A 71 -1.43 -17.37 -4.74
CA GLN A 71 -0.98 -16.63 -3.55
C GLN A 71 0.53 -16.32 -3.56
N SER A 72 1.34 -17.19 -4.19
CA SER A 72 2.79 -16.98 -4.33
C SER A 72 3.17 -15.88 -5.32
N GLN A 73 2.24 -15.41 -6.16
CA GLN A 73 2.43 -14.34 -7.13
C GLN A 73 1.76 -13.04 -6.66
N LEU A 74 0.55 -13.15 -6.13
CA LEU A 74 -0.23 -12.06 -5.55
C LEU A 74 -0.99 -12.59 -4.33
N GLU A 75 -0.50 -12.31 -3.13
CA GLU A 75 -1.14 -12.72 -1.88
C GLU A 75 -2.43 -11.92 -1.67
N PHE A 76 -3.56 -12.59 -1.46
CA PHE A 76 -4.77 -11.94 -0.98
C PHE A 76 -4.74 -11.91 0.54
N VAL A 77 -4.95 -10.74 1.13
CA VAL A 77 -5.04 -10.55 2.58
C VAL A 77 -6.48 -10.21 2.97
N PRO A 78 -7.23 -11.14 3.58
CA PRO A 78 -8.58 -10.88 4.06
C PRO A 78 -8.60 -9.76 5.10
N MET A 79 -9.65 -8.95 5.11
CA MET A 79 -9.85 -7.90 6.10
C MET A 79 -11.17 -8.03 6.84
N LEU A 80 -11.12 -8.05 8.17
CA LEU A 80 -12.30 -7.83 9.01
C LEU A 80 -12.47 -6.32 9.19
N TRP A 81 -13.18 -5.69 8.25
CA TRP A 81 -13.26 -4.23 8.14
C TRP A 81 -13.83 -3.54 9.38
N GLY A 82 -14.83 -4.12 10.03
CA GLY A 82 -15.46 -3.59 11.24
C GLY A 82 -16.14 -4.69 12.04
N ALA A 83 -16.79 -4.35 13.16
CA ALA A 83 -17.57 -5.33 13.89
C ALA A 83 -18.76 -5.81 13.05
N PRO A 84 -19.02 -7.13 12.98
CA PRO A 84 -20.24 -7.61 12.39
C PRO A 84 -21.43 -7.23 13.28
N ASP A 85 -22.63 -7.18 12.69
CA ASP A 85 -23.88 -6.93 13.43
C ASP A 85 -24.79 -8.18 13.39
N PRO A 86 -25.06 -8.85 14.53
CA PRO A 86 -24.52 -8.57 15.87
C PRO A 86 -23.04 -8.95 15.99
N THR A 87 -22.35 -8.36 16.98
CA THR A 87 -20.90 -8.54 17.23
C THR A 87 -20.49 -10.00 17.52
N SER A 88 -21.45 -10.86 17.87
CA SER A 88 -21.25 -12.29 18.05
C SER A 88 -21.10 -13.09 16.75
N LYS A 89 -21.39 -12.50 15.58
CA LYS A 89 -21.25 -13.19 14.29
C LYS A 89 -19.78 -13.50 13.99
N THR A 90 -19.56 -14.69 13.41
CA THR A 90 -18.24 -15.22 13.04
C THR A 90 -18.06 -15.38 11.53
N SER A 91 -18.88 -14.72 10.71
CA SER A 91 -18.88 -14.93 9.25
C SER A 91 -17.54 -14.65 8.58
N PHE A 92 -16.73 -13.74 9.14
CA PHE A 92 -15.36 -13.50 8.69
C PHE A 92 -14.48 -14.73 8.95
N LEU A 93 -14.46 -15.22 10.19
CA LEU A 93 -13.73 -16.44 10.58
C LEU A 93 -14.14 -17.62 9.71
N ASP A 94 -15.44 -17.83 9.51
CA ASP A 94 -15.97 -18.94 8.70
C ASP A 94 -15.50 -18.84 7.24
N THR A 95 -15.47 -17.62 6.68
CA THR A 95 -14.98 -17.38 5.31
C THR A 95 -13.48 -17.68 5.18
N VAL A 96 -12.67 -17.20 6.13
CA VAL A 96 -11.22 -17.42 6.10
C VAL A 96 -10.86 -18.89 6.34
N ARG A 97 -11.56 -19.57 7.27
CA ARG A 97 -11.39 -21.02 7.49
C ARG A 97 -11.74 -21.82 6.24
N ALA A 98 -12.86 -21.54 5.59
CA ALA A 98 -13.23 -22.23 4.36
C ALA A 98 -12.16 -22.06 3.25
N MET A 99 -11.55 -20.87 3.13
CA MET A 99 -10.44 -20.67 2.19
C MET A 99 -9.22 -21.54 2.54
N ILE A 100 -8.85 -21.63 3.82
CA ILE A 100 -7.68 -22.40 4.27
C ILE A 100 -7.95 -23.91 4.18
N GLU A 101 -9.02 -24.38 4.79
CA GLU A 101 -9.28 -25.80 5.05
C GLU A 101 -9.95 -26.49 3.87
N ASP A 102 -10.93 -25.84 3.23
CA ASP A 102 -11.71 -26.46 2.15
C ASP A 102 -11.10 -26.20 0.77
N GLN A 103 -10.56 -25.01 0.56
CA GLN A 103 -10.05 -24.56 -0.75
C GLN A 103 -8.52 -24.67 -0.87
N GLY A 104 -7.80 -24.91 0.23
CA GLY A 104 -6.35 -25.04 0.23
C GLY A 104 -5.60 -23.74 -0.10
N VAL A 105 -6.24 -22.58 0.11
CA VAL A 105 -5.62 -21.27 -0.09
C VAL A 105 -4.67 -20.97 1.07
N ASN A 106 -3.43 -20.63 0.76
CA ASN A 106 -2.40 -20.33 1.76
C ASN A 106 -2.55 -18.93 2.39
N ILE A 107 -3.64 -18.72 3.14
CA ILE A 107 -3.86 -17.48 3.91
C ILE A 107 -2.96 -17.52 5.16
N THR A 108 -1.96 -16.64 5.18
CA THR A 108 -0.99 -16.56 6.29
C THR A 108 -1.08 -15.27 7.08
N ASN A 109 -1.78 -14.27 6.56
CA ASN A 109 -1.96 -12.98 7.21
C ASN A 109 -3.42 -12.50 7.00
N VAL A 110 -3.95 -11.76 7.98
CA VAL A 110 -5.23 -11.04 7.87
C VAL A 110 -5.09 -9.62 8.45
N LEU A 111 -5.84 -8.69 7.87
CA LEU A 111 -6.03 -7.35 8.41
C LEU A 111 -7.27 -7.31 9.30
N SER A 112 -7.22 -6.46 10.33
CA SER A 112 -8.36 -6.21 11.20
C SER A 112 -8.99 -4.85 10.85
N PHE A 113 -9.64 -4.20 11.84
CA PHE A 113 -10.60 -3.13 11.62
C PHE A 113 -10.00 -1.90 10.90
N ASN A 114 -10.80 -1.29 10.02
CA ASN A 114 -10.45 -0.11 9.24
C ASN A 114 -10.83 1.17 9.98
N GLU A 115 -9.86 1.92 10.47
CA GLU A 115 -10.05 3.18 11.18
C GLU A 115 -11.18 3.10 12.22
N PRO A 116 -11.10 2.18 13.19
CA PRO A 116 -12.15 2.04 14.20
C PRO A 116 -12.27 3.26 15.11
N ASP A 117 -11.26 4.12 15.17
CA ASP A 117 -11.29 5.42 15.84
C ASP A 117 -11.87 6.55 14.96
N GLY A 118 -12.14 6.26 13.68
CA GLY A 118 -12.75 7.17 12.71
C GLY A 118 -14.21 6.82 12.45
N SER A 119 -15.03 7.82 12.12
CA SER A 119 -16.45 7.61 11.88
C SER A 119 -16.76 7.05 10.49
N PHE A 120 -17.92 6.40 10.34
CA PHE A 120 -18.43 5.92 9.06
C PHE A 120 -18.50 7.01 7.98
N ALA A 121 -18.74 8.26 8.37
CA ALA A 121 -18.85 9.39 7.46
C ALA A 121 -17.57 9.67 6.67
N TYR A 122 -16.42 9.23 7.18
CA TYR A 122 -15.11 9.41 6.55
C TYR A 122 -14.50 8.08 6.06
N GLY A 123 -15.26 7.00 6.09
CA GLY A 123 -14.81 5.67 5.67
C GLY A 123 -14.21 4.81 6.78
N GLY A 124 -14.26 5.26 8.04
CA GLY A 124 -13.87 4.44 9.18
C GLY A 124 -14.96 3.48 9.63
N SER A 125 -14.61 2.52 10.48
CA SER A 125 -15.52 1.50 10.98
C SER A 125 -16.26 1.89 12.27
N ASP A 126 -15.94 3.05 12.86
CA ASP A 126 -16.63 3.69 13.99
C ASP A 126 -16.95 2.72 15.14
N MET A 127 -15.92 2.31 15.87
CA MET A 127 -16.02 1.25 16.86
C MET A 127 -15.53 1.68 18.22
N GLU A 128 -16.34 1.38 19.24
CA GLU A 128 -15.86 1.40 20.62
C GLU A 128 -14.81 0.29 20.85
N PRO A 129 -13.74 0.55 21.61
CA PRO A 129 -12.68 -0.44 21.86
C PRO A 129 -13.18 -1.78 22.44
N SER A 130 -14.23 -1.76 23.26
CA SER A 130 -14.83 -2.97 23.84
C SER A 130 -15.59 -3.82 22.82
N VAL A 131 -16.27 -3.17 21.86
CA VAL A 131 -16.94 -3.84 20.75
C VAL A 131 -15.91 -4.46 19.80
N ALA A 132 -14.84 -3.72 19.50
CA ALA A 132 -13.71 -4.23 18.74
C ALA A 132 -13.05 -5.43 19.40
N ALA A 133 -12.83 -5.38 20.72
CA ALA A 133 -12.28 -6.48 21.50
C ALA A 133 -13.13 -7.75 21.39
N GLN A 134 -14.46 -7.63 21.51
CA GLN A 134 -15.34 -8.78 21.38
C GLN A 134 -15.31 -9.38 19.96
N ALA A 135 -15.35 -8.54 18.93
CA ALA A 135 -15.25 -8.99 17.53
C ALA A 135 -13.90 -9.68 17.26
N TRP A 136 -12.81 -9.14 17.81
CA TRP A 136 -11.46 -9.70 17.71
C TRP A 136 -11.38 -11.08 18.36
N VAL A 137 -11.88 -11.23 19.59
CA VAL A 137 -11.87 -12.52 20.30
C VAL A 137 -12.69 -13.57 19.55
N ASN A 138 -13.82 -13.18 18.96
CA ASN A 138 -14.68 -14.11 18.22
C ASN A 138 -14.10 -14.52 16.87
N ASN A 139 -13.44 -13.61 16.15
CA ASN A 139 -13.06 -13.82 14.74
C ASN A 139 -11.56 -14.00 14.50
N LEU A 140 -10.71 -13.33 15.28
CA LEU A 140 -9.28 -13.22 14.98
C LEU A 140 -8.41 -14.08 15.89
N VAL A 141 -8.74 -14.19 17.19
CA VAL A 141 -8.03 -15.12 18.10
C VAL A 141 -8.05 -16.57 17.57
N PRO A 142 -9.17 -17.12 17.08
CA PRO A 142 -9.17 -18.48 16.54
C PRO A 142 -8.32 -18.63 15.26
N LEU A 143 -8.12 -17.56 14.48
CA LEU A 143 -7.20 -17.58 13.33
C LEU A 143 -5.74 -17.56 13.79
N GLN A 144 -5.40 -16.80 14.85
CA GLN A 144 -4.07 -16.83 15.45
C GLN A 144 -3.72 -18.21 15.99
N GLU A 145 -4.68 -18.92 16.59
CA GLU A 145 -4.52 -20.31 17.04
C GLU A 145 -4.26 -21.28 15.87
N MET A 146 -4.70 -20.94 14.65
CA MET A 146 -4.40 -21.67 13.41
C MET A 146 -3.06 -21.24 12.78
N GLY A 147 -2.33 -20.30 13.39
CA GLY A 147 -1.05 -19.79 12.89
C GLY A 147 -1.16 -18.66 11.86
N VAL A 148 -2.35 -18.08 11.66
CA VAL A 148 -2.54 -16.90 10.81
C VAL A 148 -2.11 -15.65 11.57
N ARG A 149 -1.24 -14.84 10.97
CA ARG A 149 -0.79 -13.56 11.56
C ARG A 149 -1.89 -12.51 11.45
N VAL A 150 -2.13 -11.76 12.52
CA VAL A 150 -3.15 -10.72 12.56
C VAL A 150 -2.53 -9.35 12.80
N GLY A 151 -2.86 -8.39 11.92
CA GLY A 151 -2.54 -6.99 12.10
C GLY A 151 -3.39 -6.34 13.18
N LEU A 152 -2.76 -5.52 14.02
CA LEU A 152 -3.48 -4.61 14.92
C LEU A 152 -4.49 -3.75 14.13
N PRO A 153 -5.54 -3.17 14.73
CA PRO A 153 -6.46 -2.32 13.97
C PRO A 153 -5.77 -1.10 13.34
N ALA A 154 -6.16 -0.74 12.12
CA ALA A 154 -5.55 0.35 11.37
C ALA A 154 -6.26 1.66 11.70
N CYS A 155 -5.87 2.29 12.80
CA CYS A 155 -6.42 3.58 13.20
C CYS A 155 -6.06 4.70 12.22
N THR A 156 -6.84 5.79 12.26
CA THR A 156 -6.56 7.01 11.51
C THR A 156 -5.16 7.57 11.84
N GLY A 157 -4.61 8.42 10.96
CA GLY A 157 -3.36 9.14 11.20
C GLY A 157 -3.42 10.21 12.33
N GLY A 158 -4.54 10.31 13.03
CA GLY A 158 -4.76 11.25 14.13
C GLY A 158 -4.12 10.82 15.45
N THR A 159 -4.16 11.71 16.44
CA THR A 159 -3.60 11.45 17.79
C THR A 159 -4.45 10.51 18.64
N SER A 160 -5.66 10.16 18.19
CA SER A 160 -6.59 9.23 18.86
C SER A 160 -6.21 7.75 18.71
N GLY A 161 -5.46 7.39 17.66
CA GLY A 161 -5.22 5.99 17.30
C GLY A 161 -4.50 5.20 18.41
N ILE A 162 -3.35 5.68 18.89
CA ILE A 162 -2.59 4.97 19.94
C ILE A 162 -3.40 4.81 21.25
N PRO A 163 -4.06 5.86 21.80
CA PRO A 163 -4.97 5.69 22.93
C PRO A 163 -6.09 4.66 22.69
N TRP A 164 -6.72 4.70 21.52
CA TRP A 164 -7.79 3.77 21.16
C TRP A 164 -7.28 2.32 21.15
N LEU A 165 -6.12 2.08 20.53
CA LEU A 165 -5.48 0.77 20.42
C LEU A 165 -5.09 0.20 21.78
N ARG A 166 -4.59 1.03 22.71
CA ARG A 166 -4.27 0.59 24.08
C ARG A 166 -5.53 0.15 24.82
N ASN A 167 -6.60 0.94 24.77
CA ASN A 167 -7.88 0.59 25.38
C ASN A 167 -8.44 -0.71 24.77
N PHE A 168 -8.34 -0.87 23.45
CA PHE A 168 -8.77 -2.08 22.75
C PHE A 168 -8.00 -3.33 23.22
N LEU A 169 -6.67 -3.25 23.32
CA LEU A 169 -5.84 -4.36 23.80
C LEU A 169 -6.13 -4.71 25.26
N ASP A 170 -6.40 -3.72 26.10
CA ASP A 170 -6.79 -3.92 27.50
C ASP A 170 -8.15 -4.63 27.59
N GLU A 171 -9.16 -4.16 26.84
CA GLU A 171 -10.48 -4.81 26.78
C GLU A 171 -10.38 -6.25 26.25
N CYS A 172 -9.60 -6.46 25.18
CA CYS A 172 -9.37 -7.80 24.63
C CYS A 172 -8.70 -8.73 25.67
N SER A 173 -7.70 -8.23 26.39
CA SER A 173 -7.00 -9.01 27.43
C SER A 173 -7.97 -9.41 28.55
N LYS A 174 -8.85 -8.51 28.98
CA LYS A 174 -9.90 -8.81 29.98
C LYS A 174 -10.84 -9.93 29.52
N LEU A 175 -11.19 -9.98 28.23
CA LEU A 175 -12.10 -11.00 27.68
C LEU A 175 -11.46 -12.39 27.62
N ILE A 176 -10.16 -12.50 27.37
CA ILE A 176 -9.47 -13.79 27.20
C ILE A 176 -8.76 -14.28 28.45
N SER A 177 -8.58 -13.42 29.44
CA SER A 177 -7.91 -13.71 30.70
C SER A 177 -8.91 -14.26 31.73
N THR A 178 -8.49 -15.27 32.49
CA THR A 178 -9.23 -15.72 33.69
C THR A 178 -8.35 -15.55 34.93
N SER A 179 -8.93 -15.71 36.14
CA SER A 179 -8.15 -15.66 37.38
C SER A 179 -7.02 -16.69 37.41
N ASP A 180 -7.25 -17.85 36.80
CA ASP A 180 -6.36 -19.00 36.88
C ASP A 180 -5.43 -19.11 35.66
N SER A 181 -5.69 -18.34 34.61
CA SER A 181 -4.90 -18.31 33.37
C SER A 181 -4.86 -16.90 32.80
N PRO A 182 -3.99 -16.02 33.34
CA PRO A 182 -3.85 -14.66 32.85
C PRO A 182 -3.33 -14.66 31.41
N ARG A 183 -4.00 -13.93 30.52
CA ARG A 183 -3.61 -13.81 29.10
C ARG A 183 -3.69 -12.36 28.64
N ASN A 184 -2.70 -11.96 27.85
CA ASN A 184 -2.72 -10.68 27.14
C ASN A 184 -3.21 -10.90 25.71
N CYS A 185 -3.97 -9.95 25.18
CA CYS A 185 -4.28 -9.90 23.77
C CYS A 185 -2.99 -9.77 22.97
N THR A 186 -2.86 -10.55 21.89
CA THR A 186 -1.65 -10.55 21.05
C THR A 186 -1.99 -10.18 19.62
N TYR A 187 -1.01 -9.63 18.93
CA TYR A 187 -1.06 -9.20 17.54
C TYR A 187 0.33 -9.41 16.94
N ASP A 188 0.41 -9.57 15.63
CA ASP A 188 1.64 -10.00 14.96
C ASP A 188 2.42 -8.83 14.36
N PHE A 189 1.70 -7.84 13.82
CA PHE A 189 2.26 -6.63 13.24
C PHE A 189 1.36 -5.43 13.49
N VAL A 190 1.91 -4.24 13.33
CA VAL A 190 1.21 -2.96 13.47
C VAL A 190 0.77 -2.49 12.09
N THR A 191 -0.49 -2.09 11.94
CA THR A 191 -0.98 -1.45 10.72
C THR A 191 -1.03 0.06 10.89
N ILE A 192 -0.66 0.81 9.85
CA ILE A 192 -0.58 2.27 9.89
C ILE A 192 -1.33 2.85 8.70
N HIS A 193 -2.22 3.81 8.98
CA HIS A 193 -2.77 4.73 7.99
C HIS A 193 -2.14 6.11 8.13
N TRP A 194 -1.89 6.78 7.00
CA TRP A 194 -1.39 8.15 7.01
C TRP A 194 -1.80 8.97 5.80
N TYR A 195 -2.50 10.07 6.04
CA TYR A 195 -2.82 11.08 5.04
C TYR A 195 -2.23 12.42 5.46
N GLY A 196 -1.12 12.83 4.83
CA GLY A 196 -0.36 14.02 5.22
C GLY A 196 1.06 14.04 4.65
N ASN A 197 1.87 15.00 5.10
CA ASN A 197 3.24 15.17 4.59
C ASN A 197 4.20 14.05 5.05
N PHE A 198 5.39 14.00 4.44
CA PHE A 198 6.39 12.98 4.72
C PHE A 198 6.95 13.06 6.14
N GLU A 199 7.19 14.28 6.67
CA GLU A 199 7.69 14.46 8.03
C GLU A 199 6.71 13.93 9.06
N GLY A 200 5.41 14.18 8.86
CA GLY A 200 4.36 13.64 9.71
C GLY A 200 4.27 12.12 9.63
N LEU A 201 4.37 11.54 8.43
CA LEU A 201 4.44 10.08 8.24
C LEU A 201 5.59 9.46 9.05
N ALA A 202 6.80 10.01 8.91
CA ALA A 202 7.98 9.51 9.61
C ALA A 202 7.83 9.64 11.14
N SER A 203 7.29 10.76 11.62
CA SER A 203 7.01 10.97 13.04
C SER A 203 5.98 9.97 13.57
N HIS A 204 4.88 9.78 12.84
CA HIS A 204 3.78 8.88 13.20
C HIS A 204 4.27 7.43 13.30
N MET A 205 5.08 6.97 12.35
CA MET A 205 5.75 5.67 12.45
C MET A 205 6.66 5.56 13.68
N GLY A 206 7.39 6.63 14.01
CA GLY A 206 8.22 6.69 15.21
C GLY A 206 7.41 6.52 16.50
N GLU A 207 6.25 7.18 16.59
CA GLU A 207 5.32 7.08 17.71
C GLU A 207 4.77 5.66 17.88
N TYR A 208 4.35 5.03 16.77
CA TYR A 208 3.88 3.64 16.79
C TYR A 208 5.00 2.66 17.14
N SER A 209 6.23 2.89 16.67
CA SER A 209 7.40 2.09 17.06
C SER A 209 7.68 2.18 18.56
N ALA A 210 7.45 3.34 19.18
CA ALA A 210 7.63 3.54 20.62
C ALA A 210 6.47 2.94 21.42
N ALA A 211 5.23 3.04 20.92
CA ALA A 211 4.04 2.51 21.58
C ALA A 211 3.95 0.98 21.51
N PHE A 212 4.43 0.37 20.42
CA PHE A 212 4.34 -1.05 20.13
C PHE A 212 5.72 -1.60 19.72
N PRO A 213 6.67 -1.71 20.66
CA PRO A 213 8.05 -2.06 20.35
C PRO A 213 8.19 -3.51 19.85
N ASN A 214 9.24 -3.76 19.07
CA ASN A 214 9.58 -5.08 18.52
C ASN A 214 8.52 -5.68 17.58
N LYS A 215 7.74 -4.82 16.92
CA LYS A 215 6.74 -5.22 15.93
C LYS A 215 7.12 -4.67 14.56
N THR A 216 6.86 -5.45 13.53
CA THR A 216 6.93 -4.98 12.15
C THR A 216 5.71 -4.15 11.82
N MET A 217 5.82 -3.36 10.75
CA MET A 217 4.81 -2.41 10.32
C MET A 217 4.33 -2.71 8.91
N TRP A 218 3.02 -2.60 8.74
CA TRP A 218 2.33 -2.62 7.47
C TRP A 218 1.64 -1.28 7.28
N ILE A 219 2.10 -0.49 6.31
CA ILE A 219 1.47 0.79 5.98
C ILE A 219 0.34 0.49 5.00
N THR A 220 -0.84 0.16 5.52
CA THR A 220 -1.96 -0.35 4.71
C THR A 220 -2.61 0.75 3.89
N GLU A 221 -2.55 2.00 4.34
CA GLU A 221 -2.94 3.16 3.52
C GLU A 221 -2.00 4.32 3.76
N TYR A 222 -1.52 4.94 2.68
CA TYR A 222 -0.90 6.25 2.81
C TYR A 222 -1.07 7.09 1.54
N ASN A 223 -1.20 8.41 1.73
CA ASN A 223 -1.16 9.40 0.66
C ASN A 223 -0.81 10.80 1.20
N LEU A 224 -0.59 11.75 0.30
CA LEU A 224 -0.58 13.17 0.57
C LEU A 224 -1.70 13.82 -0.25
N ASN A 225 -2.83 14.07 0.43
CA ASN A 225 -4.07 14.48 -0.21
C ASN A 225 -4.06 15.94 -0.68
N ASP A 226 -4.76 16.17 -1.80
CA ASP A 226 -5.12 17.50 -2.31
C ASP A 226 -3.93 18.45 -2.56
N GLN A 227 -2.76 17.90 -2.91
CA GLN A 227 -1.58 18.67 -3.28
C GLN A 227 -1.40 18.82 -4.80
N ASP A 228 -0.53 19.74 -5.20
CA ASP A 228 -0.10 19.87 -6.58
C ASP A 228 0.73 18.65 -7.04
N LEU A 229 0.77 18.43 -8.36
CA LEU A 229 1.42 17.26 -8.96
C LEU A 229 2.88 17.08 -8.53
N ALA A 230 3.68 18.16 -8.49
CA ALA A 230 5.08 18.08 -8.16
C ALA A 230 5.28 17.69 -6.68
N THR A 231 4.47 18.25 -5.79
CA THR A 231 4.45 17.92 -4.37
C THR A 231 4.04 16.46 -4.13
N THR A 232 2.97 15.98 -4.77
CA THR A 232 2.52 14.59 -4.63
C THR A 232 3.53 13.59 -5.19
N GLN A 233 4.13 13.86 -6.34
CA GLN A 233 5.20 13.02 -6.92
C GLN A 233 6.45 12.99 -6.02
N THR A 234 6.80 14.13 -5.40
CA THR A 234 7.92 14.22 -4.46
C THR A 234 7.65 13.39 -3.21
N PHE A 235 6.46 13.54 -2.61
CA PHE A 235 6.03 12.74 -1.46
C PHE A 235 6.07 11.23 -1.76
N TYR A 236 5.53 10.82 -2.91
CA TYR A 236 5.52 9.42 -3.31
C TYR A 236 6.95 8.85 -3.41
N ASN A 237 7.86 9.56 -4.09
CA ASN A 237 9.24 9.08 -4.25
C ASN A 237 9.98 9.01 -2.91
N GLN A 238 9.80 9.99 -2.02
CA GLN A 238 10.41 10.00 -0.69
C GLN A 238 9.88 8.88 0.20
N SER A 239 8.56 8.71 0.26
CA SER A 239 7.91 7.69 1.09
C SER A 239 8.22 6.26 0.62
N ALA A 240 8.13 5.98 -0.68
CA ALA A 240 8.46 4.66 -1.23
C ALA A 240 9.94 4.29 -0.96
N GLU A 241 10.86 5.22 -1.19
CA GLU A 241 12.29 5.02 -0.90
C GLU A 241 12.56 4.83 0.59
N TYR A 242 11.86 5.58 1.45
CA TYR A 242 11.93 5.43 2.90
C TYR A 242 11.48 4.03 3.35
N PHE A 243 10.30 3.57 2.93
CA PHE A 243 9.77 2.25 3.28
C PHE A 243 10.64 1.11 2.76
N ASP A 244 11.19 1.27 1.55
CA ASP A 244 12.03 0.26 0.93
C ASP A 244 13.27 -0.04 1.79
N ARG A 245 13.88 1.00 2.40
CA ARG A 245 15.08 0.87 3.25
C ARG A 245 14.85 0.36 4.67
N LEU A 246 13.62 0.42 5.20
CA LEU A 246 13.36 0.08 6.59
C LEU A 246 13.00 -1.40 6.73
N ASP A 247 13.85 -2.18 7.39
CA ASP A 247 13.66 -3.63 7.55
C ASP A 247 12.39 -4.00 8.32
N PHE A 248 11.97 -3.15 9.28
CA PHE A 248 10.75 -3.39 10.04
C PHE A 248 9.47 -3.07 9.25
N VAL A 249 9.56 -2.40 8.10
CA VAL A 249 8.43 -2.23 7.19
C VAL A 249 8.35 -3.46 6.30
N GLU A 250 7.39 -4.33 6.58
CA GLU A 250 7.17 -5.56 5.80
C GLU A 250 6.37 -5.28 4.54
N ARG A 251 5.40 -4.35 4.61
CA ARG A 251 4.42 -4.11 3.55
C ARG A 251 3.95 -2.66 3.53
N TYR A 252 3.67 -2.14 2.34
CA TYR A 252 2.99 -0.85 2.19
C TYR A 252 2.09 -0.79 0.95
N SER A 253 1.01 -0.04 1.03
CA SER A 253 0.07 0.21 -0.07
C SER A 253 -0.27 1.69 -0.19
N TYR A 254 0.10 2.29 -1.31
CA TYR A 254 -0.24 3.68 -1.62
C TYR A 254 -1.72 3.78 -2.03
N PHE A 255 -2.47 4.64 -1.36
CA PHE A 255 -3.90 4.80 -1.62
C PHE A 255 -4.13 5.65 -2.86
N GLY A 256 -4.07 5.05 -4.04
CA GLY A 256 -4.18 5.77 -5.31
C GLY A 256 -4.61 4.93 -6.51
N ALA A 257 -5.02 3.68 -6.29
CA ALA A 257 -5.28 2.70 -7.34
C ALA A 257 -6.66 2.89 -8.02
N PHE A 258 -6.91 4.10 -8.51
CA PHE A 258 -8.14 4.52 -9.16
C PHE A 258 -7.83 5.61 -10.18
N ARG A 259 -8.84 6.03 -10.94
CA ARG A 259 -8.74 7.16 -11.85
C ARG A 259 -8.79 8.50 -11.12
N SER A 260 -8.08 9.47 -11.66
CA SER A 260 -7.99 10.84 -11.14
C SER A 260 -9.35 11.54 -10.98
N ASP A 261 -10.33 11.28 -11.84
CA ASP A 261 -11.64 11.93 -11.84
C ASP A 261 -12.57 11.46 -10.70
N VAL A 262 -12.27 10.31 -10.10
CA VAL A 262 -13.00 9.74 -8.96
C VAL A 262 -12.17 9.75 -7.67
N SER A 263 -10.98 10.36 -7.69
CA SER A 263 -10.09 10.44 -6.53
C SER A 263 -10.69 11.30 -5.42
N ASN A 264 -10.78 10.74 -4.21
CA ASN A 264 -11.15 11.45 -2.98
C ASN A 264 -9.92 11.99 -2.20
N VAL A 265 -8.71 11.81 -2.72
CA VAL A 265 -7.44 12.34 -2.15
C VAL A 265 -6.78 13.35 -3.08
N GLY A 266 -7.56 13.93 -3.98
CA GLY A 266 -7.10 14.86 -5.00
C GLY A 266 -6.66 14.16 -6.31
N PRO A 267 -6.84 14.81 -7.46
CA PRO A 267 -6.64 14.19 -8.78
C PRO A 267 -5.18 13.78 -9.03
N ASN A 268 -4.22 14.56 -8.49
CA ASN A 268 -2.79 14.37 -8.74
C ASN A 268 -2.21 13.14 -8.02
N ALA A 269 -2.92 12.62 -7.03
CA ALA A 269 -2.50 11.47 -6.26
C ALA A 269 -2.88 10.13 -6.90
N ALA A 270 -3.72 10.14 -7.93
CA ALA A 270 -4.19 8.92 -8.59
C ALA A 270 -3.09 8.25 -9.44
N MET A 271 -3.09 6.92 -9.46
CA MET A 271 -2.20 6.09 -10.28
C MET A 271 -2.69 5.99 -11.74
N LEU A 272 -3.97 6.26 -12.00
CA LEU A 272 -4.53 6.33 -13.34
C LEU A 272 -5.05 7.74 -13.64
N SER A 273 -4.86 8.19 -14.87
CA SER A 273 -5.47 9.42 -15.35
C SER A 273 -6.99 9.27 -15.55
N ASN A 274 -7.68 10.37 -15.85
CA ASN A 274 -9.13 10.37 -16.12
C ASN A 274 -9.56 9.34 -17.20
N ASN A 275 -8.67 8.98 -18.14
CA ASN A 275 -8.99 7.98 -19.16
C ASN A 275 -8.53 6.54 -18.84
N GLY A 276 -7.86 6.32 -17.71
CA GLY A 276 -7.33 5.02 -17.30
C GLY A 276 -5.88 4.75 -17.70
N SER A 277 -5.14 5.74 -18.23
CA SER A 277 -3.71 5.58 -18.53
C SER A 277 -2.87 5.75 -17.27
N LEU A 278 -1.76 5.02 -17.14
CA LEU A 278 -0.86 5.16 -15.98
C LEU A 278 -0.28 6.56 -15.88
N THR A 279 -0.43 7.17 -14.71
CA THR A 279 0.32 8.38 -14.32
C THR A 279 1.77 8.00 -13.99
N ASP A 280 2.63 8.99 -13.79
CA ASP A 280 4.00 8.74 -13.34
C ASP A 280 4.04 7.96 -12.02
N ILE A 281 3.19 8.31 -11.04
CA ILE A 281 3.10 7.60 -9.76
C ILE A 281 2.68 6.15 -9.98
N GLY A 282 1.63 5.91 -10.77
CA GLY A 282 1.19 4.55 -11.09
C GLY A 282 2.29 3.73 -11.77
N ALA A 283 2.99 4.33 -12.72
CA ALA A 283 4.09 3.66 -13.41
C ALA A 283 5.25 3.33 -12.46
N TRP A 284 5.72 4.29 -11.66
CA TRP A 284 6.76 4.05 -10.66
C TRP A 284 6.35 2.99 -9.64
N TYR A 285 5.07 2.99 -9.22
CA TYR A 285 4.52 2.03 -8.27
C TYR A 285 4.55 0.61 -8.79
N LEU A 286 4.34 0.42 -10.09
CA LEU A 286 4.43 -0.86 -10.78
C LEU A 286 5.87 -1.23 -11.22
N GLY A 287 6.87 -0.39 -10.93
CA GLY A 287 8.26 -0.61 -11.36
C GLY A 287 8.47 -0.34 -12.86
N ARG A 288 7.67 0.56 -13.44
CA ARG A 288 7.74 0.99 -14.84
C ARG A 288 8.39 2.38 -14.95
N PRO A 289 8.97 2.73 -16.11
CA PRO A 289 9.45 4.09 -16.37
C PRO A 289 8.31 5.11 -16.30
N ALA A 290 8.63 6.37 -15.98
CA ALA A 290 7.70 7.50 -16.03
C ALA A 290 6.97 7.56 -17.39
N THR A 291 5.68 7.89 -17.37
CA THR A 291 4.83 7.97 -18.57
C THR A 291 4.72 9.40 -19.08
N GLY A 292 4.94 10.40 -18.23
CA GLY A 292 4.71 11.81 -18.51
C GLY A 292 3.22 12.17 -18.67
N ILE A 293 2.32 11.30 -18.23
CA ILE A 293 0.87 11.49 -18.34
C ILE A 293 0.37 12.33 -17.17
N ASP A 294 -0.24 13.47 -17.50
CA ASP A 294 -0.97 14.30 -16.54
C ASP A 294 -2.20 13.51 -16.00
N PRO A 295 -2.37 13.39 -14.67
CA PRO A 295 -3.51 12.67 -14.08
C PRO A 295 -4.87 13.20 -14.56
N THR A 296 -5.00 14.49 -14.81
CA THR A 296 -6.27 15.10 -15.25
C THR A 296 -6.52 14.97 -16.75
N SER A 297 -5.56 14.40 -17.50
CA SER A 297 -5.71 14.24 -18.95
C SER A 297 -6.76 13.20 -19.33
N SER A 298 -7.59 13.54 -20.33
CA SER A 298 -8.58 12.65 -20.93
C SER A 298 -8.14 12.12 -22.30
N SER A 299 -7.08 12.67 -22.90
CA SER A 299 -6.54 12.24 -24.20
C SER A 299 -5.68 10.99 -24.07
N SER A 300 -5.96 9.96 -24.87
CA SER A 300 -5.05 8.82 -25.00
C SER A 300 -3.83 9.27 -25.82
N PHE A 301 -2.66 9.36 -25.18
CA PHE A 301 -1.42 9.49 -25.94
C PHE A 301 -1.15 8.16 -26.65
N ARG A 302 -1.58 8.04 -27.92
CA ARG A 302 -0.98 7.07 -28.82
C ARG A 302 0.48 7.46 -28.94
N SER A 303 1.39 6.57 -28.56
CA SER A 303 2.82 6.71 -28.87
C SER A 303 2.95 7.06 -30.35
N MET A 304 3.47 8.25 -30.66
CA MET A 304 3.84 8.55 -32.04
C MET A 304 4.90 7.52 -32.46
N PRO A 305 4.78 6.88 -33.64
CA PRO A 305 5.87 6.08 -34.16
C PRO A 305 7.11 6.98 -34.29
N PRO A 306 8.32 6.43 -34.13
CA PRO A 306 9.54 7.21 -34.30
C PRO A 306 9.50 7.86 -35.68
N ILE A 307 9.70 9.19 -35.71
CA ILE A 307 9.80 9.96 -36.94
C ILE A 307 10.86 9.30 -37.82
N GLY A 308 10.41 8.64 -38.89
CA GLY A 308 11.28 8.05 -39.89
C GLY A 308 12.24 9.11 -40.41
N ARG A 309 13.52 8.75 -40.52
CA ARG A 309 14.56 9.60 -41.10
C ARG A 309 14.05 10.22 -42.40
N PHE A 310 14.15 11.54 -42.49
CA PHE A 310 13.99 12.30 -43.72
C PHE A 310 14.76 11.61 -44.85
N GLN A 311 14.05 11.07 -45.83
CA GLN A 311 14.65 10.61 -47.07
C GLN A 311 14.75 11.83 -47.99
N VAL A 312 15.99 12.27 -48.22
CA VAL A 312 16.32 13.32 -49.18
C VAL A 312 15.92 12.82 -50.57
N PRO A 313 15.11 13.57 -51.36
CA PRO A 313 14.79 13.15 -52.71
C PRO A 313 16.05 13.19 -53.56
N GLU A 314 16.37 12.05 -54.18
CA GLU A 314 17.36 11.97 -55.24
C GLU A 314 16.95 12.86 -56.42
N THR A 315 17.96 13.51 -56.96
CA THR A 315 18.01 14.34 -58.15
C THR A 315 17.22 13.80 -59.34
N CYS A 316 16.45 14.68 -60.00
CA CYS A 316 16.06 14.49 -61.40
C CYS A 316 16.87 15.48 -62.26
N ASN A 317 17.80 14.94 -63.05
CA ASN A 317 18.43 15.59 -64.19
C ASN A 317 17.64 15.25 -65.48
N THR A 318 17.88 16.04 -66.53
CA THR A 318 17.34 16.02 -67.91
C THR A 318 16.02 16.80 -68.06
N GLU A 319 15.90 17.87 -68.85
CA GLU A 319 16.66 18.40 -70.01
C GLU A 319 16.95 19.91 -69.89
#